data_AF-A0A1B7MIX4-F1
#
_entry.id   AF-A0A1B7MIX4-F1
#
_cell.length_a   1.000
_cell.length_b   1.000
_cell.length_c   1.000
_cell.angle_alpha   90.00
_cell.angle_beta   90.00
_cell.angle_gamma   90.00
#
_symmetry.space_group_name_H-M   'P 1'
#
loop_
_entity.id
_entity.type
_entity.pdbx_description
1 polymer ?
#
loop_
_entity_poly.entity_id
_entity_poly.type
_entity_poly.pdbx_seq_one_letter_code
_entity_poly.pdbx_strand_id
1 'polypeptide(L)'
;MTVVSNDPSLWPTIYYFHQNSYAIVASLAVVAYDLVLTSGQEFELVWRQRWSLMTVLYLGTRYTGIPYVVARILPMLPAVLLSDTR
;
A
#
# COMPACT_ATOMS: atom_id res chain seq x y z
N MET A 1 -6.17 -23.78 -5.34
CA MET A 1 -7.55 -23.58 -4.80
C MET A 1 -7.51 -23.17 -3.33
N THR A 2 -7.94 -21.94 -3.01
CA THR A 2 -8.18 -21.53 -1.62
C THR A 2 -9.49 -22.16 -1.14
N VAL A 3 -9.42 -23.01 -0.12
CA VAL A 3 -10.63 -23.55 0.52
C VAL A 3 -11.29 -22.40 1.28
N VAL A 4 -12.27 -21.77 0.64
CA VAL A 4 -13.14 -20.79 1.29
C VAL A 4 -14.16 -21.58 2.10
N SER A 5 -14.17 -21.40 3.42
CA SER A 5 -15.24 -21.97 4.25
C SER A 5 -16.58 -21.38 3.82
N ASN A 6 -17.56 -22.24 3.54
CA ASN A 6 -18.90 -21.85 3.12
C ASN A 6 -19.86 -21.60 4.30
N ASP A 7 -19.31 -21.45 5.50
CA ASP A 7 -20.10 -21.18 6.70
C ASP A 7 -20.73 -19.77 6.65
N PRO A 8 -22.08 -19.65 6.71
CA PRO A 8 -22.77 -18.36 6.61
C PRO A 8 -22.41 -17.36 7.71
N SER A 9 -21.96 -17.86 8.88
CA SER A 9 -21.52 -17.04 10.01
C SER A 9 -20.25 -16.24 9.70
N LEU A 10 -19.45 -16.67 8.73
CA LEU A 10 -18.20 -16.01 8.33
C LEU A 10 -18.39 -14.96 7.23
N TRP A 11 -19.56 -14.91 6.59
CA TRP A 11 -19.85 -13.99 5.49
C TRP A 11 -19.66 -12.50 5.85
N PRO A 12 -20.07 -12.02 7.05
CA PRO A 12 -19.83 -10.63 7.44
C PRO A 12 -18.34 -10.30 7.52
N THR A 13 -17.54 -11.25 8.02
CA THR A 13 -16.09 -11.11 8.15
C THR A 13 -15.42 -11.10 6.78
N ILE A 14 -15.81 -12.02 5.89
CA ILE A 14 -15.29 -12.07 4.51
C ILE A 14 -15.60 -10.77 3.76
N TYR A 15 -16.85 -10.29 3.87
CA TYR A 15 -17.27 -9.04 3.25
C TYR A 15 -16.46 -7.84 3.78
N TYR A 16 -16.25 -7.77 5.09
CA TYR A 16 -15.44 -6.73 5.72
C TYR A 16 -13.98 -6.73 5.21
N PHE A 17 -13.36 -7.92 5.13
CA PHE A 17 -12.01 -8.04 4.57
C PHE A 17 -11.96 -7.64 3.10
N HIS A 18 -12.96 -8.04 2.31
CA HIS A 18 -13.03 -7.72 0.89
C HIS A 18 -13.14 -6.21 0.66
N GLN A 19 -14.03 -5.54 1.40
CA GLN A 19 -14.16 -4.08 1.36
C GLN A 19 -12.88 -3.37 1.79
N ASN A 20 -12.25 -3.83 2.88
CA ASN A 20 -11.02 -3.24 3.39
C ASN A 20 -9.88 -3.37 2.39
N SER A 21 -9.75 -4.52 1.72
CA SER A 21 -8.75 -4.71 0.67
C SER A 21 -8.92 -3.71 -0.48
N TYR A 22 -10.14 -3.49 -0.97
CA TYR A 22 -10.37 -2.50 -2.02
C TYR A 22 -10.12 -1.07 -1.53
N ALA A 23 -10.54 -0.74 -0.31
CA ALA A 23 -10.30 0.58 0.27
C ALA A 23 -8.80 0.87 0.45
N ILE A 24 -8.01 -0.12 0.86
CA ILE A 24 -6.54 -0.01 0.98
C ILE A 24 -5.92 0.26 -0.39
N VAL A 25 -6.31 -0.48 -1.43
CA VAL A 25 -5.76 -0.26 -2.79
C VAL A 25 -6.18 1.09 -3.34
N ALA A 26 -7.44 1.49 -3.16
CA ALA A 26 -7.95 2.78 -3.62
C ALA A 26 -7.25 3.96 -2.92
N SER A 27 -7.12 3.91 -1.59
CA SER A 27 -6.40 4.93 -0.81
C SER A 27 -4.93 5.01 -1.20
N LEU A 28 -4.27 3.86 -1.44
CA LEU A 28 -2.90 3.82 -1.95
C LEU A 28 -2.79 4.51 -3.32
N ALA A 29 -3.69 4.21 -4.24
CA ALA A 29 -3.67 4.81 -5.57
C ALA A 29 -3.82 6.33 -5.52
N VAL A 30 -4.70 6.85 -4.64
CA VAL A 30 -4.86 8.29 -4.41
C VAL A 30 -3.59 8.92 -3.83
N VAL A 31 -2.99 8.29 -2.81
CA VAL A 31 -1.75 8.79 -2.20
C VAL A 31 -0.58 8.75 -3.19
N ALA A 32 -0.47 7.70 -4.00
CA ALA A 32 0.55 7.59 -5.04
C ALA A 32 0.33 8.64 -6.14
N TYR A 33 -0.92 8.91 -6.53
CA TYR A 33 -1.23 9.94 -7.50
C TYR A 33 -0.84 11.34 -7.00
N ASP A 34 -1.22 11.66 -5.76
CA ASP A 34 -0.85 12.93 -5.12
C ASP A 34 0.68 13.08 -4.99
N LEU A 35 1.37 11.99 -4.65
CA LEU A 35 2.83 11.92 -4.61
C LEU A 35 3.44 12.25 -5.99
N VAL A 36 3.00 11.57 -7.05
CA VAL A 36 3.54 11.80 -8.41
C VAL A 36 3.26 13.23 -8.86
N LEU A 37 2.06 13.74 -8.60
CA LEU A 37 1.66 15.09 -9.02
C LEU A 37 2.53 16.18 -8.37
N THR A 38 2.84 16.03 -7.09
CA THR A 38 3.65 17.01 -6.32
C THR A 38 5.15 16.77 -6.43
N SER A 39 5.59 15.55 -6.80
CA SER A 39 7.01 15.19 -6.94
C SER A 39 7.75 16.01 -7.99
N GLY A 40 7.06 16.49 -9.03
CA GLY A 40 7.67 17.30 -10.09
C GLY A 40 8.22 18.64 -9.58
N GLN A 41 7.51 19.32 -8.68
CA GLN A 41 8.00 20.55 -8.03
C GLN A 41 9.01 20.25 -6.93
N GLU A 42 8.83 19.14 -6.20
CA GLU A 42 9.74 18.75 -5.13
C GLU A 42 11.11 18.35 -5.66
N PHE A 43 11.22 17.70 -6.82
CA PHE A 43 12.52 17.30 -7.35
C PHE A 43 13.40 18.51 -7.67
N GLU A 44 12.82 19.59 -8.20
CA GLU A 44 13.60 20.78 -8.53
C GLU A 44 14.00 21.61 -7.30
N LEU A 45 13.16 21.62 -6.25
CA LEU A 45 13.37 22.40 -5.02
C LEU A 45 14.10 21.64 -3.91
N VAL A 46 13.93 20.32 -3.81
CA VAL A 46 14.51 19.47 -2.76
C VAL A 46 15.80 18.82 -3.23
N TRP A 47 15.83 18.22 -4.42
CA TRP A 47 17.03 17.52 -4.90
C TRP A 47 18.13 18.47 -5.39
N ARG A 48 17.77 19.69 -5.80
CA ARG A 48 18.73 20.73 -6.25
C ARG A 48 19.22 21.66 -5.13
N GLN A 49 18.60 21.61 -3.95
CA GLN A 49 18.88 22.51 -2.82
C GLN A 49 19.42 21.76 -1.60
N ARG A 50 20.02 22.50 -0.63
CA ARG A 50 20.63 21.90 0.58
C ARG A 50 19.60 21.11 1.39
N TRP A 51 19.90 19.83 1.62
CA TRP A 51 19.08 18.91 2.42
C TRP A 51 19.00 19.40 3.87
N SER A 52 17.79 19.77 4.31
CA SER A 52 17.50 20.08 5.71
C SER A 52 16.92 18.85 6.41
N LEU A 53 17.12 18.76 7.72
CA LEU A 53 16.55 17.71 8.58
C LEU A 53 15.02 17.63 8.44
N MET A 54 14.37 18.77 8.26
CA MET A 54 12.92 18.88 8.02
C MET A 54 12.50 18.21 6.70
N THR A 55 13.36 18.28 5.68
CA THR A 55 13.14 17.65 4.37
C THR A 55 13.29 16.14 4.43
N VAL A 56 14.23 15.64 5.23
CA VAL A 56 14.42 14.20 5.47
C VAL A 56 13.24 13.63 6.27
N LEU A 57 12.76 14.36 7.29
CA LEU A 57 11.55 14.01 8.03
C LEU A 57 10.31 13.96 7.12
N TYR A 58 10.19 14.91 6.20
CA TYR A 58 9.11 14.95 5.21
C TYR A 58 9.18 13.78 4.23
N LEU A 59 10.36 13.47 3.67
CA LEU A 59 10.53 12.27 2.83
C LEU A 59 10.26 10.99 3.62
N GLY A 60 10.69 10.93 4.88
CA GLY A 60 10.43 9.81 5.77
C GLY A 60 8.94 9.57 5.93
N THR A 61 8.16 10.57 6.34
CA THR A 61 6.69 10.42 6.50
C THR A 61 5.98 10.16 5.17
N ARG A 62 6.47 10.74 4.08
CA ARG A 62 5.84 10.63 2.76
C ARG A 62 6.09 9.29 2.07
N TYR A 63 7.30 8.73 2.20
CA TYR A 63 7.69 7.48 1.55
C TYR A 63 7.61 6.25 2.46
N THR A 64 7.34 6.38 3.76
CA THR A 64 7.17 5.23 4.69
C THR A 64 5.83 4.50 4.53
N GLY A 65 4.80 5.15 3.99
CA GLY A 65 3.52 4.50 3.69
C GLY A 65 3.65 3.37 2.66
N ILE A 66 4.53 3.53 1.68
CA ILE A 66 4.80 2.55 0.62
C ILE A 66 5.40 1.24 1.19
N PRO A 67 6.54 1.24 1.92
CA PRO A 67 7.09 0.02 2.51
C PRO A 67 6.18 -0.58 3.58
N TYR A 68 5.36 0.22 4.29
CA TYR A 68 4.36 -0.32 5.21
C TYR A 68 3.32 -1.18 4.47
N VAL A 69 2.78 -0.67 3.35
CA VAL A 69 1.81 -1.42 2.53
C VAL A 69 2.47 -2.62 1.85
N VAL A 70 3.68 -2.47 1.31
CA VAL A 70 4.45 -3.59 0.76
C VAL A 70 4.67 -4.66 1.83
N ALA A 71 5.06 -4.30 3.05
CA ALA A 71 5.24 -5.26 4.14
C ALA A 71 3.93 -5.95 4.57
N ARG A 72 2.78 -5.32 4.37
CA ARG A 72 1.44 -5.90 4.63
C ARG A 72 0.97 -6.83 3.51
N ILE A 73 1.32 -6.53 2.26
CA ILE A 73 0.94 -7.33 1.07
C ILE A 73 1.95 -8.46 0.81
N LEU A 74 3.23 -8.27 1.12
CA LEU A 74 4.31 -9.25 0.95
C LEU A 74 4.02 -10.60 1.59
N PRO A 75 3.45 -10.74 2.80
CA PRO A 75 3.07 -12.04 3.35
C PRO A 75 1.85 -12.66 2.65
N MET A 76 1.06 -11.89 1.91
CA MET A 76 -0.08 -12.38 1.12
C MET A 76 0.35 -12.93 -0.25
N LEU A 77 1.41 -12.39 -0.86
CA LEU A 77 1.96 -12.85 -2.13
C LEU A 77 2.42 -14.32 -2.18
N PRO A 78 3.20 -14.86 -1.21
CA PRO A 78 3.60 -16.26 -1.24
C PRO A 78 2.41 -17.19 -1.05
N ALA A 79 1.33 -16.76 -0.38
CA ALA A 79 0.09 -17.54 -0.29
C ALA A 79 -0.65 -17.62 -1.64
N VAL A 80 -0.63 -16.54 -2.44
CA VAL A 80 -1.20 -16.51 -3.79
C VAL A 80 -0.36 -17.32 -4.77
N LEU A 81 0.97 -17.19 -4.76
CA LEU A 81 1.85 -17.92 -5.68
C LEU A 81 1.85 -19.45 -5.45
N LEU A 82 1.75 -19.89 -4.19
CA LEU A 82 1.68 -21.33 -3.85
C LEU A 82 0.33 -21.97 -4.23
N SER A 83 -0.71 -21.17 -4.44
CA SER A 83 -2.07 -21.65 -4.70
C SER A 83 -2.38 -21.80 -6.20
N ASP A 84 -1.55 -21.20 -7.07
CA ASP A 84 -1.58 -21.33 -8.54
C ASP A 84 -0.71 -22.48 -9.09
N THR A 85 0.20 -23.03 -8.28
CA THR A 85 1.13 -24.12 -8.71
C THR A 85 0.59 -25.54 -8.49
N ARG A 86 -0.71 -25.72 -8.20
CA ARG A 86 -1.37 -27.02 -8.02
C ARG A 86 -2.64 -27.17 -8.82
#